data_AF-A0A225W084-F1
#
_entry.id   AF-A0A225W084-F1
#
_cell.length_a   1.000
_cell.length_b   1.000
_cell.length_c   1.000
_cell.angle_alpha   90.00
_cell.angle_beta   90.00
_cell.angle_gamma   90.00
#
_symmetry.space_group_name_H-M   'P 1'
#
loop_
_entity.id
_entity.type
_entity.pdbx_description
1 polymer ?
#
loop_
_entity_poly.entity_id
_entity_poly.type
_entity_poly.pdbx_seq_one_letter_code
_entity_poly.pdbx_strand_id
1 'polypeptide(L)'
;MDFDGTIERLNALKLQERGSNASSFNQHAEQTAQLQQEVRRLQEENERRVLSQEQQMQRWQQEMREMQARLEASEHQNHLLKAALGEVDTYRHQVETQQLVIEDLQTQVKQLRITNYRLQYVVQQNEPRGQGSFLPPPPPDIF
;
A
#
# COMPACT_ATOMS: atom_id res chain seq x y z
N MET A 1 -2.48 72.80 76.56
CA MET A 1 -3.04 72.35 75.27
C MET A 1 -1.86 71.91 74.43
N ASP A 2 -1.65 70.61 74.31
CA ASP A 2 -0.41 70.03 73.75
C ASP A 2 -0.53 69.90 72.23
N PHE A 3 -0.58 71.07 71.57
CA PHE A 3 -0.65 71.20 70.11
C PHE A 3 0.58 70.62 69.41
N ASP A 4 1.76 70.70 70.03
CA ASP A 4 2.99 70.15 69.46
C ASP A 4 2.95 68.63 69.34
N GLY A 5 2.42 67.92 70.35
CA GLY A 5 2.31 66.46 70.30
C GLY A 5 1.30 65.95 69.27
N THR A 6 0.32 66.77 68.91
CA THR A 6 -0.66 66.44 67.85
C THR A 6 -0.07 66.66 66.46
N ILE A 7 0.72 67.72 66.28
CA ILE A 7 1.44 67.99 65.02
C ILE A 7 2.49 66.90 64.77
N GLU A 8 3.21 66.46 65.81
CA GLU A 8 4.25 65.44 65.68
C GLU A 8 3.67 64.06 65.33
N ARG A 9 2.52 63.68 65.93
CA ARG A 9 1.78 62.46 65.53
C ARG A 9 1.24 62.54 64.11
N LEU A 10 0.72 63.69 63.69
CA LEU A 10 0.23 63.87 62.33
C LEU A 10 1.37 63.76 61.31
N ASN A 11 2.55 64.29 61.64
CA ASN A 11 3.73 64.18 60.81
C ASN A 11 4.24 62.73 60.73
N ALA A 12 4.26 62.02 61.85
CA ALA A 12 4.62 60.60 61.90
C ALA A 12 3.69 59.73 61.06
N LEU A 13 2.36 59.97 61.13
CA LEU A 13 1.38 59.26 60.32
C LEU A 13 1.52 59.57 58.82
N LYS A 14 1.77 60.83 58.45
CA LYS A 14 2.04 61.23 57.06
C LYS A 14 3.32 60.60 56.49
N LEU A 15 4.36 60.47 57.31
CA LEU A 15 5.61 59.79 56.94
C LEU A 15 5.41 58.28 56.79
N GLN A 16 4.62 57.67 57.67
CA GLN A 16 4.27 56.25 57.59
C GLN A 16 3.46 55.93 56.33
N GLU A 17 2.42 56.71 56.01
CA GLU A 17 1.65 56.56 54.75
C GLU A 17 2.52 56.71 53.49
N ARG A 18 3.48 57.66 53.50
CA ARG A 18 4.43 57.82 52.40
C ARG A 18 5.38 56.63 52.25
N GLY A 19 5.83 56.02 53.36
CA GLY A 19 6.66 54.83 53.35
C GLY A 19 5.93 53.56 52.90
N SER A 20 4.65 53.43 53.28
CA SER A 20 3.79 52.29 52.90
C SER A 20 3.33 52.35 51.44
N ASN A 21 3.03 53.54 50.93
CA ASN A 21 2.60 53.70 49.53
C ASN A 21 3.76 53.56 48.54
N ALA A 22 4.98 54.00 48.90
CA ALA A 22 6.16 53.83 48.05
C ALA A 22 6.62 52.36 47.92
N SER A 23 6.44 51.56 48.97
CA SER A 23 6.75 50.12 48.96
C SER A 23 5.72 49.30 48.19
N SER A 24 4.44 49.67 48.25
CA SER A 24 3.36 49.01 47.50
C SER A 24 3.40 49.32 45.99
N PHE A 25 3.76 50.55 45.60
CA PHE A 25 3.92 50.94 44.18
C PHE A 25 5.09 50.21 43.49
N ASN A 26 6.22 50.04 44.20
CA ASN A 26 7.37 49.30 43.68
C ASN A 26 7.06 47.79 43.55
N GLN A 27 6.32 47.20 44.48
CA GLN A 27 5.88 45.79 44.37
C GLN A 27 4.92 45.57 43.19
N HIS A 28 3.97 46.48 42.97
CA HIS A 28 3.08 46.39 41.81
C HIS A 28 3.83 46.53 40.49
N ALA A 29 4.81 47.45 40.39
CA ALA A 29 5.64 47.62 39.21
C ALA A 29 6.46 46.36 38.89
N GLU A 30 7.10 45.75 39.89
CA GLU A 30 7.82 44.48 39.74
C GLU A 30 6.90 43.33 39.33
N GLN A 31 5.70 43.25 39.91
CA GLN A 31 4.73 42.21 39.58
C GLN A 31 4.21 42.35 38.14
N THR A 32 3.95 43.56 37.66
CA THR A 32 3.62 43.79 36.24
C THR A 32 4.77 43.46 35.29
N ALA A 33 6.01 43.75 35.66
CA ALA A 33 7.18 43.41 34.85
C ALA A 33 7.37 41.88 34.75
N GLN A 34 7.19 41.16 35.86
CA GLN A 34 7.22 39.69 35.90
C GLN A 34 6.12 39.07 35.03
N LEU A 35 4.88 39.60 35.11
CA LEU A 35 3.77 39.13 34.28
C LEU A 35 4.01 39.38 32.79
N GLN A 36 4.54 40.55 32.42
CA GLN A 36 4.90 40.84 31.02
C GLN A 36 5.99 39.89 30.50
N GLN A 37 6.98 39.57 31.33
CA GLN A 37 8.03 38.63 30.98
C GLN A 37 7.48 37.21 30.81
N GLU A 38 6.57 36.77 31.67
CA GLU A 38 5.93 35.45 31.57
C GLU A 38 5.01 35.37 30.34
N VAL A 39 4.24 36.41 30.03
CA VAL A 39 3.41 36.47 28.82
C VAL A 39 4.29 36.37 27.56
N ARG A 40 5.41 37.11 27.50
CA ARG A 40 6.32 37.03 26.36
C ARG A 40 6.94 35.64 26.23
N ARG A 41 7.37 35.04 27.35
CA ARG A 41 7.89 33.67 27.38
C ARG A 41 6.85 32.66 26.86
N LEU A 42 5.60 32.77 27.33
CA LEU A 42 4.51 31.89 26.90
C LEU A 42 4.17 32.08 25.42
N GLN A 43 4.24 33.31 24.90
CA GLN A 43 4.07 33.57 23.47
C GLN A 43 5.16 32.88 22.64
N GLU A 44 6.43 33.06 23.00
CA GLU A 44 7.55 32.41 22.32
C GLU A 44 7.46 30.87 22.38
N GLU A 45 7.03 30.32 23.53
CA GLU A 45 6.83 28.89 23.68
C GLU A 45 5.66 28.38 22.82
N ASN A 46 4.57 29.14 22.74
CA ASN A 46 3.43 28.80 21.90
C ASN A 46 3.80 28.82 20.41
N GLU A 47 4.49 29.86 19.96
CA GLU A 47 4.99 29.97 18.58
C GLU A 47 5.89 28.78 18.21
N ARG A 48 6.81 28.39 19.09
CA ARG A 48 7.65 27.20 18.88
C ARG A 48 6.84 25.91 18.76
N ARG A 49 5.81 25.75 19.61
CA ARG A 49 4.92 24.58 19.56
C ARG A 49 4.11 24.55 18.27
N VAL A 50 3.55 25.67 17.84
CA VAL A 50 2.79 25.79 16.58
C VAL A 50 3.69 25.45 15.40
N LEU A 51 4.88 26.04 15.31
CA LEU A 51 5.84 25.73 14.25
C LEU A 51 6.24 24.25 14.22
N SER A 52 6.45 23.65 15.40
CA SER A 52 6.77 22.22 15.50
C SER A 52 5.62 21.33 15.02
N GLN A 53 4.38 21.68 15.38
CA GLN A 53 3.18 20.98 14.94
C GLN A 53 2.96 21.12 13.42
N GLU A 54 3.15 22.31 12.86
CA GLU A 54 3.05 22.53 11.41
C GLU A 54 4.07 21.69 10.64
N GLN A 55 5.33 21.65 11.10
CA GLN A 55 6.36 20.80 10.49
C GLN A 55 6.02 19.31 10.60
N GLN A 56 5.45 18.87 11.73
CA GLN A 56 5.01 17.49 11.88
C GLN A 56 3.84 17.16 10.95
N MET A 57 2.87 18.07 10.82
CA MET A 57 1.73 17.91 9.92
C MET A 57 2.18 17.83 8.46
N GLN A 58 3.13 18.67 8.04
CA GLN A 58 3.68 18.63 6.68
C GLN A 58 4.38 17.31 6.38
N ARG A 59 5.16 16.77 7.33
CA ARG A 59 5.78 15.44 7.19
C ARG A 59 4.74 14.34 7.04
N TRP A 60 3.71 14.33 7.89
CA TRP A 60 2.63 13.35 7.76
C TRP A 60 1.86 13.47 6.45
N GLN A 61 1.60 14.68 5.96
CA GLN A 61 0.96 14.87 4.67
C GLN A 61 1.82 14.36 3.50
N GLN A 62 3.14 14.45 3.62
CA GLN A 62 4.04 13.89 2.63
C GLN A 62 4.05 12.36 2.69
N GLU A 63 4.21 11.79 3.89
CA GLU A 63 4.18 10.33 4.10
C GLU A 63 2.87 9.70 3.61
N MET A 64 1.74 10.35 3.88
CA MET A 64 0.42 9.91 3.38
C MET A 64 0.35 9.91 1.86
N ARG A 65 0.87 10.97 1.21
CA ARG A 65 0.90 11.03 -0.27
C ARG A 65 1.79 9.95 -0.86
N GLU A 66 2.96 9.71 -0.26
CA GLU A 66 3.86 8.65 -0.71
C GLU A 66 3.23 7.26 -0.52
N MET A 67 2.57 7.03 0.61
CA MET A 67 1.86 5.77 0.87
C MET A 67 0.70 5.55 -0.09
N GLN A 68 -0.07 6.60 -0.38
CA GLN A 68 -1.16 6.55 -1.34
C GLN A 68 -0.66 6.21 -2.75
N ALA A 69 0.41 6.85 -3.21
CA ALA A 69 1.01 6.53 -4.51
C ALA A 69 1.51 5.07 -4.58
N ARG A 70 2.10 4.56 -3.50
CA ARG A 70 2.52 3.14 -3.41
C ARG A 70 1.33 2.19 -3.42
N LEU A 71 0.24 2.55 -2.75
CA LEU A 71 -0.98 1.76 -2.74
C LEU A 71 -1.60 1.68 -4.14
N GLU A 72 -1.76 2.82 -4.81
CA GLU A 72 -2.29 2.90 -6.18
C GLU A 72 -1.44 2.07 -7.16
N ALA A 73 -0.11 2.14 -7.06
CA ALA A 73 0.79 1.32 -7.87
C ALA A 73 0.63 -0.19 -7.58
N SER A 74 0.46 -0.57 -6.31
CA SER A 74 0.25 -1.96 -5.91
C SER A 74 -1.10 -2.50 -6.37
N GLU A 75 -2.16 -1.69 -6.27
CA GLU A 75 -3.49 -2.02 -6.78
C GLU A 75 -3.48 -2.22 -8.30
N HIS A 76 -2.78 -1.34 -9.03
CA HIS A 76 -2.60 -1.48 -10.47
C HIS A 76 -1.88 -2.79 -10.83
N GLN A 77 -0.78 -3.10 -10.14
CA GLN A 77 -0.08 -4.38 -10.32
C GLN A 77 -0.97 -5.59 -10.00
N ASN A 78 -1.78 -5.51 -8.94
CA ASN A 78 -2.72 -6.57 -8.58
C ASN A 78 -3.78 -6.79 -9.69
N HIS A 79 -4.27 -5.70 -10.29
CA HIS A 79 -5.19 -5.79 -11.41
C HIS A 79 -4.56 -6.46 -12.63
N LEU A 80 -3.33 -6.11 -12.99
CA LEU A 80 -2.58 -6.75 -14.08
C LEU A 80 -2.36 -8.24 -13.81
N LEU A 81 -1.99 -8.62 -12.59
CA LEU A 81 -1.82 -10.02 -12.21
C LEU A 81 -3.13 -10.82 -12.31
N LYS A 82 -4.26 -10.22 -11.89
CA LYS A 82 -5.58 -10.85 -12.04
C LYS A 82 -5.96 -11.04 -13.51
N ALA A 83 -5.67 -10.06 -14.37
CA ALA A 83 -5.89 -10.20 -15.81
C ALA A 83 -5.06 -11.35 -16.39
N ALA A 84 -3.77 -11.41 -16.06
CA ALA A 84 -2.87 -12.48 -16.50
C ALA A 84 -3.31 -13.87 -16.00
N LEU A 85 -3.82 -13.99 -14.77
CA LEU A 85 -4.38 -15.23 -14.26
C LEU A 85 -5.59 -15.70 -15.08
N GLY A 86 -6.47 -14.78 -15.47
CA GLY A 86 -7.60 -15.09 -16.35
C GLY A 86 -7.14 -15.63 -17.70
N GLU A 87 -6.09 -15.06 -18.29
CA GLU A 87 -5.50 -15.57 -19.53
C GLU A 87 -4.95 -17.00 -19.36
N VAL A 88 -4.24 -17.28 -18.27
CA VAL A 88 -3.70 -18.62 -17.98
C VAL A 88 -4.83 -19.66 -17.92
N ASP A 89 -5.95 -19.34 -17.26
CA ASP A 89 -7.10 -20.23 -17.23
C ASP A 89 -7.65 -20.48 -18.63
N THR A 90 -7.75 -19.44 -19.48
CA THR A 90 -8.20 -19.63 -20.87
C THR A 90 -7.25 -20.52 -21.67
N TYR A 91 -5.93 -20.33 -21.55
CA TYR A 91 -4.95 -21.18 -22.22
C TYR A 91 -5.01 -22.62 -21.73
N ARG A 92 -5.23 -22.85 -20.43
CA ARG A 92 -5.39 -24.19 -19.88
C ARG A 92 -6.57 -24.93 -20.52
N HIS A 93 -7.74 -24.28 -20.62
CA HIS A 93 -8.91 -24.88 -21.29
C HIS A 93 -8.66 -25.12 -22.78
N GLN A 94 -7.93 -24.23 -23.46
CA GLN A 94 -7.54 -24.45 -24.86
C GLN A 94 -6.64 -25.68 -25.02
N VAL A 95 -5.67 -25.86 -24.12
CA VAL A 95 -4.78 -27.04 -24.12
C VAL A 95 -5.59 -28.32 -23.88
N GLU A 96 -6.50 -28.34 -22.91
CA GLU A 96 -7.39 -29.48 -22.66
C GLU A 96 -8.24 -29.82 -23.90
N THR A 97 -8.79 -28.79 -24.57
CA THR A 97 -9.56 -28.98 -25.80
C THR A 97 -8.71 -29.54 -26.93
N GLN A 98 -7.50 -28.99 -27.13
CA GLN A 98 -6.57 -29.47 -28.16
C GLN A 98 -6.12 -30.91 -27.88
N GLN A 99 -5.94 -31.28 -26.62
CA GLN A 99 -5.58 -32.64 -26.23
C GLN A 99 -6.65 -33.65 -26.65
N LEU A 100 -7.94 -33.33 -26.43
CA LEU A 100 -9.06 -34.18 -26.90
C LEU A 100 -9.06 -34.33 -28.43
N VAL A 101 -8.79 -33.25 -29.17
CA VAL A 101 -8.69 -33.30 -30.63
C VAL A 101 -7.52 -34.18 -31.08
N ILE A 102 -6.37 -34.11 -30.40
CA ILE A 102 -5.21 -34.96 -30.69
C ILE A 102 -5.55 -36.43 -30.45
N GLU A 103 -6.23 -36.75 -29.35
CA GLU A 103 -6.64 -38.13 -29.02
C GLU A 103 -7.62 -38.70 -30.05
N ASP A 104 -8.57 -37.89 -30.51
CA ASP A 104 -9.50 -38.29 -31.57
C ASP A 104 -8.77 -38.53 -32.91
N LEU A 105 -7.89 -37.62 -33.31
CA LEU A 105 -7.09 -37.77 -34.54
C LEU A 105 -6.16 -39.01 -34.47
N GLN A 106 -5.54 -39.27 -33.32
CA GLN A 106 -4.75 -40.49 -33.10
C GLN A 106 -5.62 -41.74 -33.26
N THR A 107 -6.84 -41.73 -32.74
CA THR A 107 -7.80 -42.83 -32.89
C THR A 107 -8.17 -43.04 -34.35
N GLN A 108 -8.48 -41.98 -35.09
CA GLN A 108 -8.77 -42.05 -36.52
C GLN A 108 -7.59 -42.61 -37.32
N VAL A 109 -6.35 -42.16 -37.04
CA VAL A 109 -5.15 -42.69 -37.69
C VAL A 109 -4.98 -44.18 -37.41
N LYS A 110 -5.17 -44.63 -36.16
CA LYS A 110 -5.13 -46.06 -35.80
C LYS A 110 -6.16 -46.86 -36.60
N GLN A 111 -7.40 -46.38 -36.70
CA GLN A 111 -8.45 -47.02 -37.50
C GLN A 111 -8.12 -47.08 -38.99
N LEU A 112 -7.58 -46.00 -39.55
CA LEU A 112 -7.17 -45.93 -40.95
C LEU A 112 -6.02 -46.91 -41.24
N ARG A 113 -5.02 -47.00 -40.35
CA ARG A 113 -3.93 -47.98 -40.46
C ARG A 113 -4.45 -49.42 -40.48
N ILE A 114 -5.37 -49.75 -39.57
CA ILE A 114 -6.00 -51.08 -39.49
C ILE A 114 -6.80 -51.37 -40.77
N THR A 115 -7.59 -50.41 -41.22
CA THR A 115 -8.43 -50.56 -42.43
C THR A 115 -7.56 -50.74 -43.67
N ASN A 116 -6.50 -49.93 -43.80
CA ASN A 116 -5.55 -50.04 -44.91
C ASN A 116 -4.84 -51.41 -44.91
N TYR A 117 -4.38 -51.88 -43.75
CA TYR A 117 -3.81 -53.22 -43.60
C TYR A 117 -4.78 -54.32 -44.06
N ARG A 118 -6.04 -54.27 -43.62
CA ARG A 118 -7.07 -55.24 -44.03
C ARG A 118 -7.30 -55.22 -45.54
N LEU A 119 -7.33 -54.04 -46.15
CA LEU A 119 -7.47 -53.90 -47.60
C LEU A 119 -6.26 -54.47 -48.34
N GLN A 120 -5.04 -54.16 -47.92
CA GLN A 120 -3.83 -54.74 -48.50
C GLN A 120 -3.85 -56.27 -48.43
N TYR A 121 -4.27 -56.82 -47.29
CA TYR A 121 -4.39 -58.26 -47.11
C TYR A 121 -5.43 -58.88 -48.06
N VAL A 122 -6.60 -58.26 -48.22
CA VAL A 122 -7.64 -58.74 -49.16
C VAL A 122 -7.18 -58.65 -50.62
N VAL A 123 -6.51 -57.55 -51.01
CA VAL A 123 -5.98 -57.40 -52.37
C VAL A 123 -5.00 -58.53 -52.69
N GLN A 124 -4.09 -58.84 -51.78
CA GLN A 124 -3.13 -59.94 -51.95
C GLN A 124 -3.78 -61.31 -52.04
N GLN A 125 -4.89 -61.56 -51.32
CA GLN A 125 -5.62 -62.82 -51.46
C GLN A 125 -6.25 -63.00 -52.85
N ASN A 126 -6.54 -61.90 -53.56
CA ASN A 126 -7.18 -61.90 -54.86
C ASN A 126 -6.18 -61.77 -56.04
N GLU A 127 -4.88 -61.59 -55.78
CA GLU A 127 -3.87 -61.57 -56.83
C GLU A 127 -3.64 -62.98 -57.42
N PRO A 128 -3.56 -63.12 -58.77
CA PRO A 128 -3.29 -64.40 -59.40
C PRO A 128 -1.90 -64.89 -58.99
N ARG A 129 -1.85 -66.05 -58.33
CA ARG A 129 -0.63 -66.66 -57.78
C ARG A 129 0.46 -66.87 -58.84
N GLY A 130 1.36 -65.89 -58.97
CA GLY A 130 2.65 -66.04 -59.65
C GLY A 130 3.69 -66.66 -58.72
N GLN A 131 4.58 -67.50 -59.26
CA GLN A 131 5.64 -68.19 -58.51
C GLN A 131 6.62 -67.20 -57.87
N GLY A 132 6.37 -66.83 -56.62
CA GLY A 132 7.25 -66.02 -55.78
C GLY A 132 6.68 -65.96 -54.38
N SER A 133 7.49 -66.23 -53.36
CA SER A 133 7.05 -66.31 -51.97
C SER A 133 6.35 -65.02 -51.53
N PHE A 134 5.03 -65.08 -51.29
CA PHE A 134 4.24 -63.97 -50.79
C PHE A 134 4.01 -64.12 -49.29
N LEU A 135 4.73 -63.34 -48.51
CA LEU A 135 4.44 -63.15 -47.09
C LEU A 135 3.46 -61.98 -46.97
N PRO A 136 2.41 -62.09 -46.13
CA PRO A 136 1.50 -60.97 -45.90
C PRO A 136 2.27 -59.78 -45.32
N PRO A 137 1.80 -58.54 -45.55
CA PRO A 137 2.43 -57.36 -45.00
C PRO A 137 2.43 -57.48 -43.48
N PRO A 138 3.46 -56.96 -42.81
CA PRO A 138 3.45 -56.92 -41.35
C PRO A 138 2.27 -56.05 -40.87
N PRO A 139 1.60 -56.44 -39.78
CA PRO A 139 0.55 -55.63 -39.21
C PRO A 139 1.09 -54.27 -38.77
N PRO A 140 0.29 -53.19 -38.86
CA PRO A 140 0.74 -51.85 -38.51
C PRO A 140 0.99 -51.72 -37.02
N ASP A 141 2.01 -50.94 -36.66
CA ASP A 141 2.21 -50.49 -35.28
C ASP A 141 1.15 -49.44 -34.92
N ILE A 142 0.36 -49.75 -33.90
CA ILE A 142 -0.83 -49.01 -33.47
C ILE A 142 -0.71 -48.54 -32.01
N PHE A 143 0.45 -48.71 -31.38
CA PHE A 143 0.70 -48.23 -30.03
C PHE A 143 1.18 -46.78 -30.06
#